data_AF-A0A411YFL4-F1
#
_entry.id   AF-A0A411YFL4-F1
#
_cell.length_a   1.000
_cell.length_b   1.000
_cell.length_c   1.000
_cell.angle_alpha   90.00
_cell.angle_beta   90.00
_cell.angle_gamma   90.00
#
_symmetry.space_group_name_H-M   'P 1'
#
loop_
_entity.id
_entity.type
_entity.pdbx_description
1 polymer ?
#
loop_
_entity_poly.entity_id
_entity_poly.type
_entity_poly.pdbx_seq_one_letter_code
_entity_poly.pdbx_strand_id
1 'polypeptide(L)'
;MSIPAEAIEDYFAENEYGELIFTNDPEKFGNNNADRVRALAITLVFARKVGGYDRDGTTYDTLKAECERLGIYDAKNFSTQLNGISKWVIPSGSGVSRTFKTKPSTKDEARKRMGVLHE
;
A
#
# COMPACT_ATOMS: atom_id res chain seq x y z
N MET A 1 2.23 -17.04 9.76
CA MET A 1 1.39 -17.55 8.66
C MET A 1 1.49 -16.55 7.51
N SER A 2 1.71 -16.99 6.26
CA SER A 2 1.78 -16.11 5.08
C SER A 2 0.39 -15.62 4.70
N ILE A 3 0.30 -14.40 4.14
CA ILE A 3 -0.88 -14.02 3.37
C ILE A 3 -0.82 -14.87 2.09
N PRO A 4 -1.87 -15.59 1.71
CA PRO A 4 -1.87 -16.34 0.46
C PRO A 4 -1.68 -15.35 -0.70
N ALA A 5 -0.76 -15.66 -1.61
CA ALA A 5 -0.46 -14.84 -2.78
C ALA A 5 -1.71 -14.55 -3.64
N GLU A 6 -2.67 -15.48 -3.62
CA GLU A 6 -3.99 -15.39 -4.22
C GLU A 6 -4.74 -14.11 -3.82
N ALA A 7 -4.67 -13.70 -2.55
CA ALA A 7 -5.30 -12.46 -2.10
C ALA A 7 -4.63 -11.22 -2.70
N ILE A 8 -3.35 -11.28 -3.09
CA ILE A 8 -2.71 -10.15 -3.79
C ILE A 8 -3.10 -10.13 -5.26
N GLU A 9 -3.24 -11.30 -5.89
CA GLU A 9 -3.66 -11.45 -7.29
C GLU A 9 -5.09 -10.93 -7.55
N ASP A 10 -5.98 -11.02 -6.55
CA ASP A 10 -7.33 -10.46 -6.65
C ASP A 10 -7.37 -8.91 -6.61
N TYR A 11 -6.34 -8.27 -6.05
CA TYR A 11 -6.31 -6.81 -5.81
C TYR A 11 -5.25 -6.06 -6.61
N PHE A 12 -4.28 -6.76 -7.18
CA PHE A 12 -3.18 -6.16 -7.92
C PHE A 12 -2.93 -6.87 -9.23
N ALA A 13 -2.59 -6.08 -10.25
CA ALA A 13 -2.11 -6.56 -11.53
C ALA A 13 -0.81 -5.86 -11.89
N GLU A 14 -0.08 -6.43 -12.84
CA GLU A 14 1.05 -5.76 -13.47
C GLU A 14 0.53 -4.88 -14.63
N ASN A 15 0.95 -3.62 -14.69
CA ASN A 15 0.66 -2.75 -15.83
C ASN A 15 1.58 -3.07 -17.02
N GLU A 16 1.38 -2.38 -18.15
CA GLU A 16 2.20 -2.57 -19.37
C GLU A 16 3.70 -2.26 -19.18
N TYR A 17 4.09 -1.61 -18.08
CA TYR A 17 5.46 -1.25 -17.72
C TYR A 17 6.10 -2.20 -16.72
N GLY A 18 5.41 -3.27 -16.32
CA GLY A 18 5.93 -4.20 -15.33
C GLY A 18 5.72 -3.76 -13.88
N GLU A 19 4.86 -2.76 -13.63
CA GLU A 19 4.63 -2.21 -12.29
C GLU A 19 3.35 -2.77 -11.67
N LEU A 20 3.45 -3.12 -10.39
CA LEU A 20 2.31 -3.59 -9.62
C LEU A 20 1.35 -2.44 -9.31
N ILE A 21 0.14 -2.51 -9.86
CA ILE A 21 -0.94 -1.55 -9.68
C ILE A 21 -2.15 -2.20 -9.01
N PHE A 22 -2.89 -1.41 -8.25
CA PHE A 22 -4.11 -1.77 -7.55
C PHE A 22 -5.32 -1.78 -8.49
N THR A 23 -6.06 -2.87 -8.60
CA THR A 23 -7.11 -3.03 -9.63
C THR A 23 -8.53 -2.83 -9.12
N ASN A 24 -8.71 -2.70 -7.81
CA ASN A 24 -10.03 -2.64 -7.18
C ASN A 24 -10.51 -1.20 -6.90
N ASP A 25 -11.75 -1.08 -6.45
CA ASP A 25 -12.35 0.20 -6.08
C ASP A 25 -11.77 0.73 -4.76
N PRO A 26 -11.06 1.88 -4.74
CA PRO A 26 -10.49 2.45 -3.52
C PRO A 26 -11.54 2.86 -2.50
N GLU A 27 -12.81 3.05 -2.89
CA GLU A 27 -13.90 3.36 -1.95
C GLU A 27 -14.14 2.24 -0.94
N LYS A 28 -13.83 0.99 -1.33
CA LYS A 28 -13.97 -0.18 -0.46
C LYS A 28 -12.90 -0.26 0.65
N PHE A 29 -11.88 0.60 0.61
CA PHE A 29 -10.71 0.53 1.51
C PHE A 29 -10.74 1.50 2.69
N GLY A 30 -11.80 2.30 2.82
CA GLY A 30 -11.94 3.19 3.96
C GLY A 30 -13.11 4.15 3.87
N ASN A 31 -13.58 4.55 5.05
CA ASN A 31 -14.72 5.45 5.23
C ASN A 31 -14.41 6.90 4.83
N ASN A 32 -13.14 7.27 4.75
CA ASN A 32 -12.67 8.60 4.38
C ASN A 32 -11.36 8.52 3.60
N ASN A 33 -10.98 9.63 2.96
CA ASN A 33 -9.80 9.68 2.10
C ASN A 33 -8.50 9.31 2.83
N ALA A 34 -8.35 9.71 4.10
CA ALA A 34 -7.16 9.39 4.88
C ALA A 34 -7.03 7.89 5.14
N ASP A 35 -8.14 7.20 5.41
CA ASP A 35 -8.14 5.75 5.61
C ASP A 35 -7.89 5.00 4.31
N ARG A 36 -8.46 5.45 3.19
CA ARG A 36 -8.20 4.91 1.85
C ARG A 36 -6.72 4.98 1.47
N VAL A 37 -6.09 6.16 1.64
CA VAL A 37 -4.66 6.34 1.38
C VAL A 37 -3.81 5.43 2.27
N ARG A 38 -4.10 5.36 3.57
CA ARG A 38 -3.34 4.50 4.50
C ARG A 38 -3.49 3.02 4.15
N ALA A 39 -4.70 2.58 3.85
CA ALA A 39 -5.00 1.20 3.49
C ALA A 39 -4.26 0.83 2.20
N LEU A 40 -4.41 1.61 1.13
CA LEU A 40 -3.69 1.41 -0.13
C LEU A 40 -2.17 1.35 0.10
N ALA A 41 -1.61 2.33 0.82
CA ALA A 41 -0.16 2.39 1.03
C ALA A 41 0.37 1.15 1.77
N ILE A 42 -0.34 0.67 2.79
CA ILE A 42 0.04 -0.57 3.49
C ILE A 42 -0.06 -1.75 2.54
N THR A 43 -1.19 -1.90 1.84
CA THR A 43 -1.43 -3.04 0.96
C THR A 43 -0.41 -3.08 -0.17
N LEU A 44 -0.12 -1.96 -0.83
CA LEU A 44 0.86 -1.88 -1.91
C LEU A 44 2.29 -2.21 -1.44
N VAL A 45 2.71 -1.71 -0.27
CA VAL A 45 4.02 -2.06 0.31
C VAL A 45 4.11 -3.56 0.58
N PHE A 46 3.04 -4.18 1.06
CA PHE A 46 2.96 -5.61 1.28
C PHE A 46 2.97 -6.42 -0.03
N ALA A 47 2.15 -6.02 -0.99
CA ALA A 47 2.02 -6.67 -2.28
C ALA A 47 3.34 -6.66 -3.05
N ARG A 48 4.04 -5.52 -3.08
CA ARG A 48 5.38 -5.41 -3.66
C ARG A 48 6.40 -6.32 -2.97
N LYS A 49 6.33 -6.48 -1.65
CA LYS A 49 7.21 -7.40 -0.93
C LYS A 49 6.98 -8.86 -1.30
N VAL A 50 5.72 -9.28 -1.33
CA VAL A 50 5.36 -10.67 -1.67
C VAL A 50 5.67 -10.95 -3.14
N GLY A 51 5.41 -10.00 -4.04
CA GLY A 51 5.75 -10.09 -5.46
C GLY A 51 7.24 -9.95 -5.78
N GLY A 52 8.11 -9.71 -4.79
CA GLY A 52 9.56 -9.60 -5.00
C GLY A 52 10.07 -8.24 -5.51
N TYR A 53 9.21 -7.22 -5.57
CA TYR A 53 9.51 -5.84 -5.99
C TYR A 53 10.02 -4.91 -4.85
N ASP A 54 10.34 -5.46 -3.67
CA ASP A 54 10.71 -4.72 -2.44
C ASP A 54 12.21 -4.71 -2.11
N ARG A 55 13.11 -4.92 -3.09
CA ARG A 55 14.57 -4.91 -2.83
C ARG A 55 15.02 -3.64 -2.07
N ASP A 56 14.53 -2.48 -2.50
CA ASP A 56 14.92 -1.19 -1.94
C ASP A 56 13.83 -0.49 -1.11
N GLY A 57 12.66 -1.12 -0.95
CA GLY A 57 11.49 -0.48 -0.36
C GLY A 57 10.54 0.09 -1.41
N THR A 58 9.29 0.29 -1.03
CA THR A 58 8.34 1.06 -1.85
C THR A 58 8.60 2.55 -1.65
N THR A 59 8.78 3.31 -2.72
CA THR A 59 9.12 4.74 -2.61
C THR A 59 7.88 5.60 -2.34
N TYR A 60 8.09 6.80 -1.80
CA TYR A 60 7.05 7.82 -1.67
C TYR A 60 6.38 8.13 -3.01
N ASP A 61 7.17 8.25 -4.08
CA ASP A 61 6.66 8.58 -5.42
C ASP A 61 5.81 7.44 -6.00
N THR A 62 6.17 6.18 -5.76
CA THR A 62 5.34 5.03 -6.13
C THR A 62 3.98 5.07 -5.43
N LEU A 63 3.96 5.36 -4.12
CA LEU A 63 2.69 5.48 -3.38
C LEU A 63 1.87 6.67 -3.87
N LYS A 64 2.53 7.79 -4.16
CA LYS A 64 1.89 9.01 -4.67
C LYS A 64 1.25 8.75 -6.04
N ALA A 65 2.01 8.23 -6.99
CA ALA A 65 1.54 7.95 -8.35
C ALA A 65 0.31 7.05 -8.32
N GLU A 66 0.31 6.05 -7.43
CA GLU A 66 -0.83 5.15 -7.31
C GLU A 66 -2.06 5.82 -6.69
N CYS A 67 -1.87 6.67 -5.67
CA CYS A 67 -2.97 7.46 -5.11
C CYS A 67 -3.53 8.47 -6.12
N GLU A 68 -2.68 9.04 -6.98
CA GLU A 68 -3.09 9.95 -8.06
C GLU A 68 -3.92 9.20 -9.12
N ARG A 69 -3.45 8.02 -9.53
CA ARG A 69 -4.17 7.13 -10.47
C ARG A 69 -5.55 6.74 -9.95
N LEU A 70 -5.68 6.52 -8.64
CA LEU A 70 -6.93 6.16 -7.97
C LEU A 70 -7.79 7.38 -7.56
N GLY A 71 -7.34 8.61 -7.81
CA GLY A 71 -8.09 9.83 -7.48
C GLY A 71 -8.22 10.12 -5.98
N ILE A 72 -7.41 9.48 -5.13
CA ILE A 72 -7.44 9.64 -3.66
C ILE A 72 -6.25 10.45 -3.12
N TYR A 73 -5.36 10.92 -3.99
CA TYR A 73 -4.20 11.71 -3.58
C TYR A 73 -4.61 13.06 -2.97
N ASP A 74 -4.18 13.28 -1.73
CA ASP A 74 -4.37 14.54 -1.00
C ASP A 74 -3.01 15.18 -0.72
N ALA A 75 -2.57 16.08 -1.59
CA ALA A 75 -1.27 16.73 -1.49
C ALA A 75 -1.00 17.39 -0.12
N LYS A 76 -2.04 17.90 0.55
CA LYS A 76 -1.92 18.59 1.84
C LYS A 76 -1.67 17.61 2.98
N ASN A 77 -2.31 16.44 2.94
CA ASN A 77 -2.30 15.49 4.06
C ASN A 77 -1.51 14.21 3.79
N PHE A 78 -1.02 13.98 2.58
CA PHE A 78 -0.42 12.71 2.17
C PHE A 78 0.75 12.28 3.08
N SER A 79 1.71 13.17 3.33
CA SER A 79 2.85 12.87 4.22
C SER A 79 2.40 12.51 5.65
N THR A 80 1.39 13.20 6.17
CA THR A 80 0.79 12.92 7.48
C THR A 80 0.09 11.56 7.49
N GLN A 81 -0.64 11.22 6.42
CA GLN A 81 -1.29 9.93 6.27
C GLN A 81 -0.25 8.80 6.24
N LEU A 82 0.88 8.98 5.52
CA LEU A 82 1.98 8.03 5.47
C LEU A 82 2.75 7.93 6.80
N ASN A 83 2.87 9.00 7.58
CA ASN A 83 3.42 8.90 8.95
C ASN A 83 2.51 8.07 9.85
N GLY A 84 1.18 8.15 9.63
CA GLY A 84 0.18 7.37 10.34
C GLY A 84 0.32 5.87 10.15
N ILE A 85 1.00 5.41 9.09
CA ILE A 85 1.19 3.98 8.83
C ILE A 85 2.46 3.35 9.44
N SER A 86 3.27 4.14 10.15
CA SER A 86 4.53 3.70 10.80
C SER A 86 4.37 2.55 11.80
N LYS A 87 3.15 2.27 12.28
CA LYS A 87 2.87 1.06 13.07
C LYS A 87 3.04 -0.21 12.24
N TRP A 88 2.76 -0.17 10.94
CA TRP A 88 2.68 -1.33 10.07
C TRP A 88 3.84 -1.49 9.10
N VAL A 89 4.48 -0.38 8.73
CA VAL A 89 5.65 -0.33 7.85
C VAL A 89 6.84 0.30 8.56
N ILE A 90 8.05 0.04 8.06
CA ILE A 90 9.29 0.67 8.47
C ILE A 90 9.57 1.78 7.44
N PRO A 91 9.27 3.05 7.75
CA PRO A 91 9.72 4.16 6.91
C PRO A 91 11.24 4.32 7.07
N SER A 92 11.92 4.68 5.98
CA SER A 92 13.35 5.03 5.94
C SER A 92 13.55 6.26 5.07
N GLY A 93 14.50 7.13 5.40
CA GLY A 93 14.69 8.41 4.71
C GLY A 93 13.67 9.49 5.09
N SER A 94 13.72 10.63 4.39
CA SER A 94 12.92 11.82 4.68
C SER A 94 12.34 12.45 3.41
N GLY A 95 11.20 13.15 3.55
CA GLY A 95 10.54 13.82 2.43
C GLY A 95 10.25 12.89 1.25
N VAL A 96 10.65 13.32 0.06
CA VAL A 96 10.48 12.58 -1.22
C VAL A 96 11.41 11.38 -1.35
N SER A 97 12.55 11.36 -0.64
CA SER A 97 13.48 10.22 -0.65
C SER A 97 13.06 9.11 0.31
N ARG A 98 11.83 9.18 0.84
CA ARG A 98 11.34 8.23 1.82
C ARG A 98 10.95 6.92 1.14
N THR A 99 11.38 5.80 1.73
CA THR A 99 10.98 4.45 1.35
C THR A 99 10.26 3.75 2.49
N PHE A 100 9.45 2.76 2.16
CA PHE A 100 8.60 2.02 3.08
C PHE A 100 8.81 0.52 2.85
N LYS A 101 9.22 -0.19 3.90
CA LYS A 101 9.35 -1.65 3.92
C LYS A 101 8.34 -2.26 4.88
N THR A 102 7.88 -3.47 4.65
CA THR A 102 6.95 -4.08 5.63
C THR A 102 7.67 -4.37 6.95
N LYS A 103 6.98 -4.21 8.08
CA LYS A 103 7.47 -4.79 9.34
C LYS A 103 7.35 -6.32 9.32
N PRO A 104 8.21 -7.05 10.04
CA PRO A 104 8.13 -8.52 10.13
C PRO A 104 6.82 -9.03 10.76
N SER A 105 6.24 -8.25 11.68
CA SER A 105 5.07 -8.62 12.50
C SER A 105 3.70 -8.25 11.91
N THR A 106 3.63 -7.66 10.71
CA THR A 106 2.37 -7.09 10.19
C THR A 106 1.61 -7.94 9.17
N LYS A 107 2.02 -9.20 8.98
CA LYS A 107 1.35 -10.11 8.03
C LYS A 107 -0.14 -10.30 8.33
N ASP A 108 -0.52 -10.43 9.60
CA ASP A 108 -1.91 -10.71 9.99
C ASP A 108 -2.83 -9.49 9.79
N GLU A 109 -2.29 -8.28 9.92
CA GLU A 109 -3.08 -7.04 9.79
C GLU A 109 -3.24 -6.62 8.33
N ALA A 110 -2.23 -6.83 7.48
CA ALA A 110 -2.38 -6.68 6.04
C ALA A 110 -3.41 -7.69 5.49
N ARG A 111 -3.42 -8.93 6.01
CA ARG A 111 -4.46 -9.91 5.71
C ARG A 111 -5.83 -9.43 6.16
N LYS A 112 -5.96 -8.89 7.36
CA LYS A 112 -7.24 -8.35 7.86
C LYS A 112 -7.74 -7.23 6.95
N ARG A 113 -6.89 -6.30 6.50
CA ARG A 113 -7.33 -5.21 5.60
C ARG A 113 -7.67 -5.66 4.18
N MET A 114 -7.03 -6.73 3.69
CA MET A 114 -7.44 -7.37 2.42
C MET A 114 -8.68 -8.27 2.60
N GLY A 115 -8.91 -8.81 3.80
CA GLY A 115 -10.03 -9.70 4.12
C GLY A 115 -11.32 -9.00 4.54
N VAL A 116 -11.26 -7.73 5.01
CA VAL A 116 -12.44 -6.89 5.31
C VAL A 116 -13.22 -6.51 4.02
N LEU A 117 -12.75 -6.94 2.85
CA LEU A 117 -13.41 -6.74 1.55
C LEU A 117 -14.36 -7.90 1.16
N HIS A 118 -14.43 -8.95 1.99
CA HIS A 118 -15.27 -10.13 1.77
C HIS A 118 -16.50 -10.23 2.68
N GLU A 119 -16.79 -9.22 3.52
CA GLU A 119 -18.04 -9.11 4.28
C GLU A 119 -18.92 -7.97 3.78
#